data_AF-A0A6V7ULT7-F1
#
_entry.id   AF-A0A6V7ULT7-F1
#
_cell.length_a   1.000
_cell.length_b   1.000
_cell.length_c   1.000
_cell.angle_alpha   90.00
_cell.angle_beta   90.00
_cell.angle_gamma   90.00
#
_symmetry.space_group_name_H-M   'P 1'
#
loop_
_entity.id
_entity.type
_entity.pdbx_description
1 polymer ?
#
loop_
_entity_poly.entity_id
_entity_poly.type
_entity_poly.pdbx_seq_one_letter_code
_entity_poly.pdbx_strand_id
1 'polypeptide(L)'
;MEFPPLTYIFQYIETIPLTILIPCSLLNLFLLWKSSVLHNNSKIILISQSIVIFIYSSGRWFTIFLTNCKQENLLNSLSPPLTKLMLVCIYFGNLIGHVLILERTIATLFAKNYGQTKVPIFGICCILSLVGTIKIK
;
A
#
# COMPACT_ATOMS: atom_id res chain seq x y z
N MET A 1 9.29 -31.33 -25.53
CA MET A 1 9.45 -30.12 -24.71
C MET A 1 8.09 -29.81 -24.13
N GLU A 2 7.87 -30.14 -22.86
CA GLU A 2 6.64 -29.77 -22.16
C GLU A 2 6.76 -28.29 -21.78
N PHE A 3 5.84 -27.45 -22.27
CA PHE A 3 5.76 -26.07 -21.86
C PHE A 3 5.39 -26.02 -20.37
N PRO A 4 6.06 -25.18 -19.55
CA PRO A 4 5.61 -24.96 -18.19
C PRO A 4 4.15 -24.47 -18.24
N PRO A 5 3.28 -24.94 -17.32
CA PRO A 5 1.89 -24.49 -17.29
C PRO A 5 1.83 -22.96 -17.26
N LEU A 6 0.98 -22.37 -18.10
CA LEU A 6 0.81 -20.90 -18.25
C LEU A 6 0.71 -20.16 -16.91
N THR A 7 0.15 -20.81 -15.89
CA THR A 7 0.05 -20.33 -14.51
C THR A 7 1.40 -19.95 -13.90
N TYR A 8 2.46 -20.73 -14.15
CA TYR A 8 3.79 -20.43 -13.65
C TYR A 8 4.38 -19.18 -14.31
N ILE A 9 4.17 -19.01 -15.62
CA ILE A 9 4.65 -17.84 -16.36
C ILE A 9 4.02 -16.57 -15.78
N PHE A 10 2.71 -16.56 -15.55
CA PHE A 10 2.03 -15.42 -14.93
C PHE A 10 2.52 -15.14 -13.51
N GLN A 11 2.74 -16.19 -12.71
CA GLN A 11 3.30 -16.02 -11.35
C GLN A 11 4.70 -15.41 -11.38
N TYR A 12 5.58 -15.84 -12.29
CA TYR A 12 6.91 -15.26 -12.42
C TYR A 12 6.85 -13.78 -12.83
N ILE A 13 6.04 -13.45 -13.83
CA ILE A 13 5.82 -12.06 -14.26
C ILE A 13 5.29 -11.21 -13.11
N GLU A 14 4.41 -11.74 -12.27
CA GLU A 14 3.87 -11.04 -11.10
C GLU A 14 4.90 -10.89 -9.97
N THR A 15 5.77 -11.87 -9.74
CA THR A 15 6.77 -11.82 -8.66
C THR A 15 7.89 -10.80 -8.88
N ILE A 16 8.33 -10.59 -10.12
CA ILE A 16 9.41 -9.65 -10.46
C ILE A 16 9.14 -8.23 -9.92
N PRO A 17 8.01 -7.57 -10.24
CA PRO A 17 7.73 -6.23 -9.72
C PRO A 17 7.58 -6.23 -8.20
N LEU A 18 7.02 -7.29 -7.59
CA LEU A 18 6.87 -7.40 -6.14
C LEU A 18 8.23 -7.44 -5.43
N THR A 19 9.19 -8.20 -5.96
CA THR A 19 10.55 -8.25 -5.42
C THR A 19 11.31 -6.94 -5.52
N ILE A 20 10.95 -6.06 -6.46
CA ILE A 20 11.54 -4.72 -6.58
C ILE A 20 10.80 -3.72 -5.67
N LEU A 21 9.47 -3.80 -5.60
CA LEU A 21 8.64 -2.91 -4.80
C LEU A 21 8.93 -2.99 -3.30
N ILE A 22 9.20 -4.19 -2.78
CA ILE A 22 9.53 -4.39 -1.36
C ILE A 22 10.76 -3.57 -0.93
N PRO A 23 11.97 -3.76 -1.52
CA PRO A 23 13.15 -2.98 -1.14
C PRO A 23 12.99 -1.49 -1.46
N CYS A 24 12.33 -1.13 -2.57
CA CYS A 24 12.06 0.28 -2.89
C CYS A 24 11.18 0.97 -1.84
N SER A 25 10.13 0.30 -1.36
CA SER A 25 9.24 0.85 -0.34
C SER A 25 9.94 1.00 1.02
N LEU A 26 10.79 0.04 1.40
CA LEU A 26 11.62 0.13 2.60
C LEU A 26 12.66 1.26 2.51
N LEU A 27 13.34 1.38 1.37
CA LEU A 27 14.28 2.47 1.12
C LEU A 27 13.57 3.82 1.20
N ASN A 28 12.38 3.95 0.60
CA ASN A 28 11.59 5.17 0.65
C ASN A 28 11.17 5.51 2.09
N LEU A 29 10.72 4.52 2.87
CA LEU A 29 10.43 4.66 4.30
C LEU A 29 11.63 5.20 5.07
N PHE A 30 12.82 4.63 4.84
CA PHE A 30 14.05 5.06 5.47
C PHE A 30 14.43 6.50 5.10
N LEU A 31 14.35 6.85 3.81
CA LEU A 31 14.63 8.20 3.33
C LEU A 31 13.65 9.23 3.91
N LEU A 32 12.35 8.90 3.93
CA LEU A 32 11.32 9.75 4.52
C LEU A 32 11.54 9.95 6.01
N TRP A 33 11.87 8.87 6.73
CA TRP A 33 12.17 8.94 8.17
C TRP A 33 13.30 9.92 8.46
N LYS A 34 14.41 9.82 7.71
CA LYS A 34 15.58 10.70 7.85
C LYS A 34 15.38 12.13 7.32
N SER A 35 14.46 12.33 6.38
CA SER A 35 14.24 13.66 5.78
C SER A 35 13.61 14.64 6.78
N SER A 36 14.25 15.80 6.95
CA SER A 36 13.71 16.97 7.67
C SER A 36 13.11 18.01 6.74
N VAL A 37 13.20 17.82 5.42
CA VAL A 37 12.82 18.81 4.40
C VAL A 37 11.31 18.84 4.16
N LEU A 38 10.61 17.75 4.45
CA LEU A 38 9.19 17.60 4.15
C LEU A 38 8.31 18.09 5.31
N HIS A 39 7.24 18.81 4.97
CA HIS A 39 6.19 19.17 5.92
C HIS A 39 5.60 17.90 6.57
N ASN A 40 5.34 17.95 7.89
CA ASN A 40 4.92 16.77 8.66
C ASN A 40 3.70 16.05 8.06
N ASN A 41 2.69 16.78 7.58
CA ASN A 41 1.51 16.15 6.98
C ASN A 41 1.87 15.36 5.71
N SER A 42 2.65 15.96 4.79
CA SER A 42 3.09 15.29 3.56
C SER A 42 4.00 14.12 3.86
N LYS A 43 4.84 14.24 4.90
CA LYS A 43 5.69 13.14 5.39
C LYS A 43 4.84 11.97 5.89
N ILE A 44 3.79 12.21 6.66
CA ILE A 44 2.86 11.17 7.14
C ILE A 44 2.15 10.47 5.98
N ILE A 45 1.67 11.23 4.99
CA ILE A 45 1.01 10.68 3.78
C ILE A 45 2.00 9.79 3.00
N LEU A 46 3.23 10.24 2.78
CA LEU A 46 4.23 9.46 2.04
C LEU A 46 4.70 8.22 2.81
N ILE A 47 4.83 8.32 4.13
CA ILE A 47 5.17 7.18 5.01
C ILE A 47 4.07 6.13 4.95
N SER A 48 2.81 6.54 5.12
CA SER A 48 1.68 5.61 5.06
C SER A 48 1.50 4.97 3.68
N GLN A 49 1.71 5.71 2.59
CA GLN A 49 1.75 5.15 1.24
C GLN A 49 2.83 4.06 1.12
N SER A 50 4.03 4.33 1.64
CA SER A 50 5.15 3.38 1.59
C SER A 50 4.88 2.13 2.42
N ILE A 51 4.26 2.28 3.61
CA ILE A 51 3.82 1.16 4.45
C ILE A 51 2.79 0.29 3.73
N VAL A 52 1.80 0.92 3.08
CA VAL A 52 0.75 0.19 2.36
C VAL A 52 1.30 -0.59 1.18
N ILE A 53 2.20 0.00 0.40
CA ILE A 53 2.89 -0.70 -0.69
C ILE A 53 3.70 -1.88 -0.14
N PHE A 54 4.40 -1.69 0.98
CA PHE A 54 5.17 -2.75 1.62
C PHE A 54 4.28 -3.91 2.08
N ILE A 55 3.19 -3.63 2.81
CA ILE A 55 2.25 -4.64 3.31
C ILE A 55 1.61 -5.40 2.15
N TYR A 56 1.11 -4.68 1.13
CA TYR A 56 0.51 -5.32 -0.04
C TYR A 56 1.51 -6.21 -0.78
N SER A 57 2.70 -5.69 -1.08
CA SER A 57 3.70 -6.40 -1.88
C SER A 57 4.25 -7.62 -1.14
N SER A 58 4.53 -7.48 0.15
CA SER A 58 4.99 -8.60 0.99
C SER A 58 3.91 -9.66 1.17
N GLY A 59 2.65 -9.27 1.42
CA GLY A 59 1.54 -10.21 1.52
C GLY A 59 1.33 -10.98 0.22
N ARG A 60 1.41 -10.30 -0.94
CA ARG A 60 1.21 -10.93 -2.24
C ARG A 60 2.36 -11.88 -2.58
N TRP A 61 3.59 -11.44 -2.35
CA TRP A 61 4.78 -12.27 -2.51
C TRP A 61 4.71 -13.51 -1.62
N PHE A 62 4.30 -13.37 -0.36
CA PHE A 62 4.14 -14.48 0.58
C PHE A 62 3.06 -15.47 0.13
N THR A 63 1.95 -14.97 -0.42
CA THR A 63 0.87 -15.82 -0.97
C THR A 63 1.39 -16.68 -2.13
N ILE A 64 2.14 -16.07 -3.06
CA ILE A 64 2.73 -16.79 -4.20
C ILE A 64 3.77 -17.81 -3.70
N PHE A 65 4.59 -17.43 -2.71
CA PHE A 65 5.56 -18.33 -2.08
C PHE A 65 4.87 -19.57 -1.47
N LEU A 66 3.83 -19.38 -0.65
CA LEU A 66 3.08 -20.49 -0.06
C LEU A 66 2.43 -21.39 -1.10
N THR A 67 1.91 -20.80 -2.18
CA THR A 67 1.33 -21.54 -3.32
C THR A 67 2.40 -22.43 -3.98
N ASN A 68 3.59 -21.89 -4.22
CA ASN A 68 4.71 -22.63 -4.82
C ASN A 68 5.25 -23.73 -3.89
N CYS A 69 5.19 -23.52 -2.58
CA CYS A 69 5.56 -24.52 -1.57
C CYS A 69 4.48 -25.58 -1.30
N LYS A 70 3.32 -25.53 -1.99
CA LYS A 70 2.17 -26.43 -1.77
C LYS A 70 1.68 -26.47 -0.32
N GLN A 71 1.78 -25.34 0.40
CA GLN A 71 1.36 -25.20 1.79
C GLN A 71 -0.12 -24.83 1.91
N GLU A 72 -1.00 -25.70 1.39
CA GLU A 72 -2.44 -25.41 1.25
C GLU A 72 -3.15 -25.15 2.59
N ASN A 73 -2.80 -25.91 3.65
CA ASN A 73 -3.39 -25.72 4.98
C ASN A 73 -3.08 -24.33 5.57
N LEU A 74 -1.84 -23.88 5.42
CA LEU A 74 -1.41 -22.56 5.90
C LEU A 74 -2.03 -21.44 5.07
N LEU A 75 -2.08 -21.62 3.74
CA LEU A 75 -2.73 -20.68 2.83
C LEU A 75 -4.22 -20.53 3.14
N ASN A 76 -4.94 -21.64 3.35
CA ASN A 76 -6.37 -21.62 3.64
C ASN A 76 -6.68 -20.90 4.97
N SER A 77 -5.86 -21.11 6.00
CA SER A 77 -6.00 -20.43 7.29
C SER A 77 -5.73 -18.92 7.20
N LEU A 78 -4.70 -18.53 6.46
CA LEU A 78 -4.30 -17.13 6.31
C LEU A 78 -5.09 -16.38 5.23
N SER A 79 -5.74 -17.08 4.29
CA SER A 79 -6.40 -16.46 3.15
C SER A 79 -7.48 -15.45 3.54
N PRO A 80 -8.36 -15.68 4.54
CA PRO A 80 -9.39 -14.69 4.86
C PRO A 80 -8.84 -13.38 5.47
N PRO A 81 -7.97 -13.38 6.49
CA PRO A 81 -7.42 -12.13 7.03
C PRO A 81 -6.46 -11.46 6.04
N LEU A 82 -5.67 -12.24 5.29
CA LEU A 82 -4.73 -11.69 4.31
C LEU A 82 -5.45 -11.02 3.14
N THR A 83 -6.52 -11.62 2.63
CA THR A 83 -7.34 -11.03 1.56
C THR A 83 -7.98 -9.73 2.02
N LYS A 84 -8.52 -9.67 3.25
CA LYS A 84 -9.06 -8.43 3.82
C LYS A 84 -7.99 -7.35 3.95
N LEU A 85 -6.81 -7.70 4.45
CA LEU A 85 -5.69 -6.77 4.57
C LEU A 85 -5.26 -6.22 3.20
N MET A 86 -5.12 -7.08 2.19
CA MET A 86 -4.80 -6.67 0.82
C MET A 86 -5.86 -5.73 0.25
N LEU A 87 -7.14 -6.01 0.50
CA LEU A 87 -8.25 -5.18 0.04
C LEU A 87 -8.20 -3.78 0.69
N VAL A 88 -7.94 -3.70 2.00
CA VAL A 88 -7.70 -2.42 2.70
C VAL A 88 -6.54 -1.67 2.05
N CYS A 89 -5.43 -2.36 1.78
CA CYS A 89 -4.26 -1.75 1.13
C CYS A 89 -4.58 -1.20 -0.27
N ILE A 90 -5.38 -1.90 -1.07
CA ILE A 90 -5.79 -1.44 -2.40
C ILE A 90 -6.64 -0.17 -2.30
N TYR A 91 -7.68 -0.18 -1.46
CA TYR A 91 -8.54 0.99 -1.29
C TYR A 91 -7.78 2.18 -0.75
N PHE A 92 -6.94 1.95 0.26
CA PHE A 92 -6.10 2.99 0.83
C PHE A 92 -5.08 3.53 -0.18
N GLY A 93 -4.44 2.65 -0.95
CA GLY A 93 -3.50 3.01 -2.02
C GLY A 93 -4.14 3.87 -3.12
N ASN A 94 -5.40 3.59 -3.47
CA ASN A 94 -6.13 4.39 -4.44
C ASN A 94 -6.49 5.77 -3.88
N LEU A 95 -6.95 5.84 -2.62
CA LEU A 95 -7.36 7.10 -2.01
C LEU A 95 -6.17 8.00 -1.63
N ILE A 96 -5.05 7.42 -1.22
CA ILE A 96 -3.92 8.22 -0.72
C ILE A 96 -3.28 9.11 -1.79
N GLY A 97 -3.30 8.68 -3.06
CA GLY A 97 -2.87 9.51 -4.18
C GLY A 97 -3.71 10.79 -4.30
N HIS A 98 -5.04 10.68 -4.17
CA HIS A 98 -5.94 11.83 -4.18
C HIS A 98 -5.72 12.74 -2.97
N VAL A 99 -5.49 12.17 -1.78
CA VAL A 99 -5.18 12.93 -0.57
C VAL A 99 -3.89 13.73 -0.73
N LEU A 100 -2.86 13.14 -1.33
CA LEU A 100 -1.59 13.84 -1.57
C LEU A 100 -1.77 15.03 -2.53
N ILE A 101 -2.57 14.87 -3.58
CA ILE A 101 -2.89 15.94 -4.53
C ILE A 101 -3.65 17.05 -3.80
N LEU A 102 -4.70 16.72 -3.05
CA LEU A 102 -5.49 17.69 -2.29
C LEU A 102 -4.63 18.45 -1.28
N GLU A 103 -3.77 17.77 -0.53
CA GLU A 103 -2.88 18.41 0.44
C GLU A 103 -1.94 19.41 -0.26
N ARG A 104 -1.39 19.06 -1.42
CA ARG A 104 -0.55 19.97 -2.22
C ARG A 104 -1.34 21.14 -2.79
N THR A 105 -2.57 20.92 -3.26
CA THR A 105 -3.45 21.97 -3.77
C THR A 105 -3.82 22.95 -2.65
N ILE A 106 -4.12 22.46 -1.45
CA ILE A 106 -4.43 23.32 -0.30
C ILE A 106 -3.18 24.10 0.14
N ALA A 107 -2.02 23.44 0.23
CA ALA A 107 -0.76 24.09 0.58
C ALA A 107 -0.39 25.22 -0.39
N THR A 108 -0.65 25.03 -1.69
CA THR A 108 -0.35 26.03 -2.73
C THR A 108 -1.37 27.17 -2.76
N LEU A 109 -2.67 26.86 -2.71
CA LEU A 109 -3.73 27.88 -2.79
C LEU A 109 -3.88 28.69 -1.48
N PHE A 110 -3.66 28.05 -0.33
CA PHE A 110 -3.87 28.65 0.99
C PHE A 110 -2.58 28.79 1.79
N ALA A 111 -1.45 29.03 1.11
CA ALA A 111 -0.11 29.11 1.72
C ALA A 111 -0.05 30.03 2.96
N LYS A 112 -0.81 31.13 2.99
CA LYS A 112 -0.89 32.06 4.14
C LYS A 112 -1.51 31.44 5.41
N ASN A 113 -2.46 30.51 5.26
CA ASN A 113 -3.22 29.93 6.37
C ASN A 113 -2.88 28.45 6.63
N TYR A 114 -2.09 27.83 5.75
CA TYR A 114 -1.78 26.40 5.78
C TYR A 114 -1.14 25.94 7.10
N GLY A 115 -0.27 26.76 7.70
CA GLY A 115 0.35 26.45 8.99
C GLY A 115 -0.63 26.45 10.19
N GLN A 116 -1.83 27.01 10.03
CA GLN A 116 -2.84 27.11 11.09
C GLN A 116 -3.95 26.05 10.95
N THR A 117 -4.23 25.59 9.72
CA THR A 117 -5.30 24.63 9.45
C THR A 117 -4.82 23.19 9.56
N LYS A 118 -5.22 22.50 10.64
CA LYS A 118 -5.06 21.05 10.81
C LYS A 118 -6.21 20.31 10.12
N VAL A 119 -6.28 20.31 8.78
CA VAL A 119 -7.35 19.58 8.09
C VAL A 119 -7.09 18.06 8.19
N PRO A 120 -8.00 17.26 8.78
CA PRO A 120 -7.78 15.83 9.00
C PRO A 120 -8.06 14.98 7.75
N ILE A 121 -7.65 15.44 6.56
CA ILE A 121 -7.92 14.78 5.27
C ILE A 121 -7.39 13.34 5.28
N PHE A 122 -6.21 13.16 5.89
CA PHE A 122 -5.60 11.85 6.07
C PHE A 122 -6.45 10.90 6.93
N GLY A 123 -7.05 11.39 8.01
CA GLY A 123 -7.92 10.59 8.88
C GLY A 123 -9.19 10.14 8.18
N ILE A 124 -9.78 11.01 7.36
CA ILE A 124 -10.97 10.69 6.55
C ILE A 124 -10.65 9.58 5.54
N CYS A 125 -9.46 9.63 4.91
CA CYS A 125 -8.99 8.59 3.99
C CYS A 125 -8.84 7.21 4.67
N CYS A 126 -8.28 7.17 5.88
CA CYS A 126 -8.20 5.95 6.68
C CYS A 126 -9.59 5.34 6.94
N ILE A 127 -10.55 6.19 7.33
CA ILE A 127 -11.93 5.76 7.62
C ILE A 127 -12.63 5.27 6.35
N LEU A 128 -12.51 5.99 5.23
CA LEU A 128 -13.12 5.59 3.95
C LEU A 128 -12.56 4.25 3.43
N SER A 129 -11.27 4.01 3.61
CA SER A 129 -10.64 2.74 3.25
C SER A 129 -11.19 1.58 4.08
N LEU A 130 -11.38 1.79 5.39
CA LEU A 130 -12.01 0.81 6.28
C LEU A 130 -13.48 0.56 5.91
N VAL A 131 -14.27 1.61 5.68
CA VAL A 131 -15.69 1.48 5.32
C VAL A 131 -15.88 0.78 3.97
N GLY A 132 -15.02 1.06 2.98
CA GLY A 132 -15.03 0.36 1.69
C GLY A 132 -14.86 -1.15 1.82
N THR A 133 -14.07 -1.59 2.81
CA THR A 133 -13.85 -3.03 3.05
C THR A 133 -15.00 -3.73 3.78
N ILE A 134 -15.83 -2.98 4.52
CA ILE A 134 -16.97 -3.53 5.29
C ILE A 134 -18.21 -3.75 4.40
N LYS A 135 -18.38 -2.97 3.33
CA LYS A 135 -19.55 -3.05 2.43
C LYS A 135 -19.52 -4.22 1.42
N ILE A 136 -18.40 -4.93 1.31
CA ILE A 136 -18.31 -6.16 0.49
C ILE A 136 -18.58 -7.34 1.42
N LYS A 137 -19.86 -7.62 1.66
CA LYS A 137 -20.34 -8.78 2.41
C LYS A 137 -21.57 -9.35 1.73
#